data_AF-A0A8B6FIP4-F1
#
_entry.id   AF-A0A8B6FIP4-F1
#
_cell.length_a   1.000
_cell.length_b   1.000
_cell.length_c   1.000
_cell.angle_alpha   90.00
_cell.angle_beta   90.00
_cell.angle_gamma   90.00
#
_symmetry.space_group_name_H-M   'P 1'
#
loop_
_entity.id
_entity.type
_entity.pdbx_description
1 polymer ?
#
loop_
_entity_poly.entity_id
_entity_poly.type
_entity_poly.pdbx_seq_one_letter_code
_entity_poly.pdbx_strand_id
1 'polypeptide(L)'
;MKTSSPLNQTEVGLREQFYNPPVYTIDRAAAISNGVRISLEKVGITSVCMEKVGITSIGEIQIANGSKRREMNLKYNGRTAKLTAWNGLADTVGGCHLQAGKIYRIKSVVPTNDFHDCRCYNASPSTTFELLEDREEDTGIIDGIVESVSFESNIIEVEDEYFNIPKNMLMAVFPSGQFVQNTNIRAKRRREEVIEIEDRMFDMNVFEDDEEEEDVGGFSFS
;
A
#
# COMPACT_ATOMS: atom_id res chain seq x y z
N MET A 1 -37.71 17.47 34.80
CA MET A 1 -37.55 16.72 33.54
C MET A 1 -37.27 17.72 32.44
N LYS A 2 -36.10 17.71 31.80
CA LYS A 2 -35.82 18.55 30.63
C LYS A 2 -36.36 17.84 29.39
N THR A 3 -37.46 18.33 28.86
CA THR A 3 -37.99 17.92 27.54
C THR A 3 -37.08 18.50 26.48
N SER A 4 -36.21 17.68 25.88
CA SER A 4 -35.48 18.08 24.67
C SER A 4 -36.48 18.13 23.52
N SER A 5 -36.68 19.30 22.93
CA SER A 5 -37.47 19.46 21.71
C SER A 5 -36.95 18.51 20.62
N PRO A 6 -37.84 17.91 19.80
CA PRO A 6 -37.40 17.13 18.66
C PRO A 6 -36.58 18.01 17.72
N LEU A 7 -35.40 17.52 17.34
CA LEU A 7 -34.48 18.23 16.45
C LEU A 7 -35.16 18.45 15.09
N ASN A 8 -35.03 19.65 14.53
CA ASN A 8 -35.49 19.91 13.17
C ASN A 8 -34.60 19.19 12.14
N GLN A 9 -35.03 19.06 10.88
CA GLN A 9 -34.27 18.31 9.86
C GLN A 9 -32.84 18.85 9.64
N THR A 10 -32.62 20.15 9.81
CA THR A 10 -31.30 20.76 9.74
C THR A 10 -30.43 20.35 10.93
N GLU A 11 -30.99 20.34 12.13
CA GLU A 11 -30.32 19.89 13.35
C GLU A 11 -30.06 18.38 13.34
N VAL A 12 -30.96 17.58 12.77
CA VAL A 12 -30.74 16.14 12.54
C VAL A 12 -29.60 15.96 11.55
N GLY A 13 -29.57 16.69 10.43
CA GLY A 13 -28.49 16.64 9.45
C GLY A 13 -27.14 17.10 10.02
N LEU A 14 -27.12 18.18 10.79
CA LEU A 14 -25.92 18.65 11.49
C LEU A 14 -25.46 17.64 12.54
N ARG A 15 -26.39 16.99 13.24
CA ARG A 15 -26.09 15.95 14.22
C ARG A 15 -25.51 14.72 13.52
N GLU A 16 -26.10 14.28 12.41
CA GLU A 16 -25.55 13.19 11.61
C GLU A 16 -24.17 13.51 11.08
N GLN A 17 -23.93 14.71 10.54
CA GLN A 17 -22.59 15.14 10.09
C GLN A 17 -21.60 15.26 11.26
N PHE A 18 -22.07 15.59 12.46
CA PHE A 18 -21.23 15.67 13.65
C PHE A 18 -20.79 14.29 14.16
N TYR A 19 -21.66 13.29 14.06
CA TYR A 19 -21.35 11.91 14.46
C TYR A 19 -20.69 11.10 13.34
N ASN A 20 -21.03 11.39 12.09
CA ASN A 20 -20.55 10.75 10.87
C ASN A 20 -19.98 11.81 9.91
N PRO A 21 -18.79 12.37 10.21
CA PRO A 21 -18.20 13.38 9.37
C PRO A 21 -17.90 12.83 7.97
N PRO A 22 -18.09 13.64 6.91
CA PRO A 22 -17.97 13.17 5.53
C PRO A 22 -16.58 12.61 5.26
N VAL A 23 -16.53 11.56 4.44
CA VAL A 23 -15.33 10.76 4.19
C VAL A 23 -14.65 11.21 2.89
N TYR A 24 -13.35 11.48 2.96
CA TYR A 24 -12.54 11.90 1.82
C TYR A 24 -11.21 11.17 1.78
N THR A 25 -10.66 10.99 0.58
CA THR A 25 -9.25 10.63 0.39
C THR A 25 -8.34 11.85 0.61
N ILE A 26 -7.05 11.64 0.87
CA ILE A 26 -6.10 12.74 1.18
C ILE A 26 -6.04 13.78 0.03
N ASP A 27 -6.13 13.33 -1.21
CA ASP A 27 -6.12 14.20 -2.39
C ASP A 27 -7.34 15.12 -2.46
N ARG A 28 -8.53 14.61 -2.13
CA ARG A 28 -9.77 15.41 -2.09
C ARG A 28 -9.82 16.30 -0.86
N ALA A 29 -9.32 15.81 0.27
CA ALA A 29 -9.29 16.55 1.53
C ALA A 29 -8.36 17.78 1.50
N ALA A 30 -7.39 17.80 0.59
CA ALA A 30 -6.53 18.97 0.37
C ALA A 30 -7.29 20.25 -0.03
N ALA A 31 -8.42 20.12 -0.74
CA ALA A 31 -9.22 21.25 -1.20
C ALA A 31 -10.29 21.71 -0.18
N ILE A 32 -10.44 21.02 0.95
CA ILE A 32 -11.50 21.31 1.93
C ILE A 32 -11.10 22.50 2.80
N SER A 33 -12.03 23.42 3.07
CA SER A 33 -11.79 24.57 3.95
C SER A 33 -11.39 24.17 5.37
N ASN A 34 -10.54 24.98 5.99
CA ASN A 34 -10.06 24.74 7.35
C ASN A 34 -11.21 24.82 8.37
N GLY A 35 -11.09 24.07 9.47
CA GLY A 35 -12.08 24.10 10.56
C GLY A 35 -13.31 23.20 10.35
N VAL A 36 -13.46 22.54 9.19
CA VAL A 36 -14.53 21.58 8.93
C VAL A 36 -14.11 20.19 9.41
N ARG A 37 -15.00 19.47 10.11
CA ARG A 37 -14.71 18.12 10.59
C ARG A 37 -14.92 17.09 9.48
N ILE A 38 -13.92 16.26 9.20
CA ILE A 38 -13.94 15.27 8.14
C ILE A 38 -13.43 13.91 8.62
N SER A 39 -13.68 12.88 7.85
CA SER A 39 -13.01 11.57 7.97
C SER A 39 -12.08 11.37 6.77
N LEU A 40 -10.93 10.76 7.00
CA LEU A 40 -10.00 10.36 5.97
C LEU A 40 -10.08 8.86 5.72
N GLU A 41 -10.32 8.49 4.47
CA GLU A 41 -10.34 7.10 4.00
C GLU A 41 -9.06 6.76 3.24
N LYS A 42 -8.66 5.48 3.37
CA LYS A 42 -7.45 4.91 2.76
C LYS A 42 -6.20 5.74 3.10
N VAL A 43 -5.97 6.03 4.38
CA VAL A 43 -4.72 6.64 4.83
C VAL A 43 -3.73 5.52 5.09
N GLY A 44 -2.70 5.39 4.25
CA GLY A 44 -1.68 4.38 4.48
C GLY A 44 -0.86 4.68 5.74
N ILE A 45 -0.03 3.73 6.13
CA ILE A 45 1.28 3.82 6.80
C ILE A 45 2.11 2.75 6.08
N THR A 46 3.31 3.05 5.57
CA THR A 46 3.95 2.18 4.54
C THR A 46 5.07 1.30 5.11
N SER A 47 5.05 0.03 4.70
CA SER A 47 6.26 -0.72 4.38
C SER A 47 6.29 -0.93 2.86
N VAL A 48 7.32 -0.34 2.25
CA VAL A 48 8.01 -0.63 0.97
C VAL A 48 7.21 -0.80 -0.35
N CYS A 49 7.58 0.08 -1.30
CA CYS A 49 7.48 0.03 -2.79
C CYS A 49 6.17 0.33 -3.55
N MET A 50 6.15 1.56 -4.09
CA MET A 50 5.33 2.21 -5.14
C MET A 50 3.81 2.45 -4.94
N GLU A 51 3.50 3.75 -5.05
CA GLU A 51 2.23 4.51 -5.13
C GLU A 51 1.08 4.35 -4.12
N LYS A 52 1.22 3.59 -3.03
CA LYS A 52 0.32 3.78 -1.86
C LYS A 52 1.13 4.07 -0.62
N VAL A 53 1.19 5.36 -0.31
CA VAL A 53 2.05 5.80 0.79
C VAL A 53 1.24 6.06 2.04
N GLY A 54 1.89 6.13 3.20
CA GLY A 54 1.23 6.19 4.48
C GLY A 54 1.86 7.06 5.59
N ILE A 55 1.48 6.94 6.89
CA ILE A 55 2.25 7.49 8.03
C ILE A 55 3.73 7.08 7.89
N THR A 56 4.56 8.02 7.51
CA THR A 56 5.98 7.80 7.25
C THR A 56 6.80 7.85 8.52
N SER A 57 6.30 8.53 9.56
CA SER A 57 6.86 8.51 10.90
C SER A 57 5.81 8.91 11.93
N ILE A 58 5.91 8.29 13.10
CA ILE A 58 5.25 8.74 14.32
C ILE A 58 6.33 9.48 15.10
N GLY A 59 6.16 10.78 15.26
CA GLY A 59 7.07 11.61 16.01
C GLY A 59 7.10 11.26 17.50
N GLU A 60 8.16 11.70 18.16
CA GLU A 60 8.23 11.65 19.61
C GLU A 60 7.14 12.52 20.24
N ILE A 61 6.81 12.19 21.47
CA ILE A 61 5.95 13.04 22.29
C ILE A 61 6.68 14.36 22.53
N GLN A 62 6.06 15.46 22.14
CA GLN A 62 6.50 16.80 22.47
C GLN A 62 5.61 17.34 23.59
N ILE A 63 6.24 17.87 24.64
CA ILE A 63 5.55 18.47 25.78
C ILE A 63 5.94 19.95 25.83
N ALA A 64 4.95 20.83 25.69
CA ALA A 64 5.14 22.27 25.78
C ALA A 64 3.92 22.92 26.45
N ASN A 65 4.15 23.83 27.40
CA ASN A 65 3.12 24.64 28.07
C ASN A 65 1.95 23.82 28.64
N GLY A 66 2.23 22.67 29.26
CA GLY A 66 1.19 21.79 29.83
C GLY A 66 0.37 21.00 28.80
N SER A 67 0.63 21.19 27.51
CA SER A 67 0.03 20.43 26.41
C SER A 67 1.01 19.38 25.89
N LYS A 68 0.45 18.21 25.53
CA LYS A 68 1.20 17.11 24.94
C LYS A 68 0.77 16.95 23.50
N ARG A 69 1.72 16.79 22.58
CA ARG A 69 1.41 16.54 21.18
C ARG A 69 2.32 15.48 20.58
N ARG A 70 1.81 14.80 19.56
CA ARG A 70 2.55 13.83 18.74
C ARG A 70 2.16 14.02 17.29
N GLU A 71 3.14 14.17 16.42
CA GLU A 71 2.93 14.36 14.99
C GLU A 71 3.04 13.03 14.25
N MET A 72 2.20 12.82 13.25
CA MET A 72 2.21 11.66 12.35
C MET A 72 2.23 12.15 10.91
N ASN A 73 3.14 11.64 10.09
CA ASN A 73 3.27 12.07 8.71
C ASN A 73 2.48 11.17 7.75
N LEU A 74 1.18 11.36 7.60
CA LEU A 74 0.34 10.63 6.64
C LEU A 74 0.87 10.73 5.19
N LYS A 75 0.56 9.73 4.38
CA LYS A 75 0.73 9.81 2.93
C LYS A 75 -0.39 8.97 2.28
N TYR A 76 -0.68 9.20 1.00
CA TYR A 76 -1.59 8.40 0.15
C TYR A 76 -1.45 8.87 -1.30
N ASN A 77 -1.36 7.97 -2.29
CA ASN A 77 -1.21 8.29 -3.73
C ASN A 77 -0.24 9.46 -4.00
N GLY A 78 1.01 9.32 -3.55
CA GLY A 78 2.06 10.34 -3.74
C GLY A 78 1.94 11.60 -2.87
N ARG A 79 0.79 11.89 -2.25
CA ARG A 79 0.58 13.10 -1.42
C ARG A 79 0.87 12.88 0.05
N THR A 80 1.59 13.81 0.67
CA THR A 80 1.86 13.84 2.10
C THR A 80 0.89 14.73 2.85
N ALA A 81 0.60 14.36 4.09
CA ALA A 81 -0.12 15.18 5.04
C ALA A 81 0.43 14.98 6.45
N LYS A 82 0.20 15.94 7.35
CA LYS A 82 0.60 15.82 8.76
C LYS A 82 -0.63 15.77 9.65
N LEU A 83 -0.67 14.82 10.58
CA LEU A 83 -1.71 14.71 11.60
C LEU A 83 -1.11 14.93 12.99
N THR A 84 -1.63 15.90 13.73
CA THR A 84 -1.21 16.18 15.10
C THR A 84 -2.23 15.62 16.08
N ALA A 85 -1.80 14.65 16.90
CA ALA A 85 -2.56 14.14 18.04
C ALA A 85 -2.21 14.93 19.30
N TRP A 86 -3.22 15.20 20.14
CA TRP A 86 -3.08 16.03 21.34
C TRP A 86 -3.43 15.23 22.61
N ASN A 87 -2.77 15.57 23.71
CA ASN A 87 -3.03 15.09 25.07
C ASN A 87 -3.15 13.56 25.15
N GLY A 88 -4.23 13.02 25.74
CA GLY A 88 -4.40 11.58 25.89
C GLY A 88 -4.34 10.80 24.58
N LEU A 89 -4.72 11.43 23.45
CA LEU A 89 -4.59 10.78 22.14
C LEU A 89 -3.12 10.64 21.72
N ALA A 90 -2.28 11.62 22.06
CA ALA A 90 -0.84 11.56 21.79
C ALA A 90 -0.19 10.34 22.46
N ASP A 91 -0.66 9.93 23.63
CA ASP A 91 -0.20 8.73 24.33
C ASP A 91 -0.67 7.44 23.66
N THR A 92 -1.96 7.33 23.36
CA THR A 92 -2.54 6.12 22.74
C THR A 92 -1.99 5.83 21.34
N VAL A 93 -1.67 6.88 20.58
CA VAL A 93 -1.19 6.77 19.19
C VAL A 93 0.16 6.06 19.07
N GLY A 94 1.08 6.24 20.01
CA GLY A 94 2.39 5.58 19.96
C GLY A 94 2.62 4.54 21.06
N GLY A 95 1.60 4.22 21.85
CA GLY A 95 1.72 3.31 23.00
C GLY A 95 1.66 1.82 22.66
N CYS A 96 0.96 1.41 21.59
CA CYS A 96 0.89 0.00 21.15
C CYS A 96 0.02 -0.21 19.89
N HIS A 97 -0.89 0.73 19.58
CA HIS A 97 -2.05 0.43 18.72
C HIS A 97 -1.91 0.85 17.25
N LEU A 98 -1.05 1.82 16.94
CA LEU A 98 -0.78 2.23 15.56
C LEU A 98 0.61 1.77 15.15
N GLN A 99 0.67 1.05 14.04
CA GLN A 99 1.90 0.50 13.52
C GLN A 99 2.32 1.24 12.26
N ALA A 100 3.58 1.70 12.26
CA ALA A 100 4.33 1.99 11.04
C ALA A 100 4.12 0.83 10.03
N GLY A 101 3.58 1.07 8.84
CA GLY A 101 3.37 0.06 7.81
C GLY A 101 1.94 -0.45 7.57
N LYS A 102 0.92 0.02 8.31
CA LYS A 102 -0.47 -0.43 8.16
C LYS A 102 -1.43 0.63 7.61
N ILE A 103 -2.47 0.23 6.89
CA ILE A 103 -3.45 1.16 6.33
C ILE A 103 -4.59 1.35 7.33
N TYR A 104 -4.97 2.61 7.59
CA TYR A 104 -6.06 2.95 8.49
C TYR A 104 -7.10 3.83 7.82
N ARG A 105 -8.35 3.69 8.26
CA ARG A 105 -9.37 4.73 8.14
C ARG A 105 -9.30 5.60 9.39
N ILE A 106 -9.06 6.90 9.21
CA ILE A 106 -8.96 7.86 10.31
C ILE A 106 -10.23 8.69 10.33
N LYS A 107 -11.07 8.48 11.34
CA LYS A 107 -12.33 9.23 11.46
C LYS A 107 -12.10 10.49 12.28
N SER A 108 -12.84 11.54 11.95
CA SER A 108 -12.99 12.71 12.82
C SER A 108 -11.71 13.54 13.03
N VAL A 109 -11.14 14.04 11.94
CA VAL A 109 -10.03 15.01 11.95
C VAL A 109 -10.48 16.37 11.45
N VAL A 110 -9.71 17.41 11.76
CA VAL A 110 -9.99 18.79 11.34
C VAL A 110 -8.82 19.30 10.51
N PRO A 111 -9.02 19.67 9.23
CA PRO A 111 -8.00 20.31 8.42
C PRO A 111 -7.59 21.64 9.04
N THR A 112 -6.30 21.86 9.12
CA THR A 112 -5.68 23.11 9.57
C THR A 112 -4.95 23.78 8.40
N ASN A 113 -4.28 24.90 8.68
CA ASN A 113 -3.43 25.55 7.71
C ASN A 113 -2.37 24.59 7.16
N ASP A 114 -2.01 24.80 5.90
CA ASP A 114 -0.89 24.10 5.27
C ASP A 114 0.40 24.57 5.95
N PHE A 115 1.31 23.63 6.22
CA PHE A 115 2.60 23.90 6.84
C PHE A 115 3.68 23.21 6.01
N HIS A 116 4.64 23.98 5.50
CA HIS A 116 5.67 23.50 4.55
C HIS A 116 5.09 22.73 3.37
N ASP A 117 4.12 23.31 2.66
CA ASP A 117 3.46 22.71 1.49
C ASP A 117 2.83 21.33 1.74
N CYS A 118 2.58 21.00 3.01
CA CYS A 118 1.99 19.76 3.44
C CYS A 118 0.66 20.06 4.14
N ARG A 119 -0.41 19.39 3.69
CA ARG A 119 -1.74 19.55 4.27
C ARG A 119 -1.71 19.05 5.71
N CYS A 120 -2.12 19.89 6.66
CA CYS A 120 -2.11 19.52 8.07
C CYS A 120 -3.51 19.27 8.61
N TYR A 121 -3.59 18.37 9.58
CA TYR A 121 -4.81 17.99 10.27
C TYR A 121 -4.56 17.97 11.78
N ASN A 122 -5.55 18.38 12.55
CA ASN A 122 -5.61 18.17 13.98
C ASN A 122 -6.56 17.02 14.29
N ALA A 123 -6.14 16.12 15.16
CA ALA A 123 -7.03 15.15 15.75
C ALA A 123 -8.01 15.86 16.70
N SER A 124 -9.29 15.50 16.61
CA SER A 124 -10.32 15.85 17.59
C SER A 124 -10.37 14.84 18.74
N PRO A 125 -11.02 15.14 19.87
CA PRO A 125 -11.21 14.18 20.98
C PRO A 125 -11.92 12.88 20.59
N SER A 126 -12.65 12.88 19.48
CA SER A 126 -13.41 11.75 18.93
C SER A 126 -12.70 11.09 17.75
N THR A 127 -11.41 11.38 17.53
CA THR A 127 -10.61 10.73 16.48
C THR A 127 -10.46 9.25 16.78
N THR A 128 -10.77 8.41 15.80
CA THR A 128 -10.56 6.96 15.90
C THR A 128 -9.79 6.46 14.70
N PHE A 129 -8.99 5.43 14.92
CA PHE A 129 -8.22 4.74 13.89
C PHE A 129 -8.79 3.33 13.72
N GLU A 130 -9.24 3.01 12.52
CA GLU A 130 -9.77 1.70 12.15
C GLU A 130 -8.77 1.06 11.20
N LEU A 131 -8.18 -0.06 11.61
CA LEU A 131 -7.26 -0.82 10.76
C LEU A 131 -8.06 -1.37 9.58
N LEU A 132 -7.61 -1.04 8.37
CA LEU A 132 -8.13 -1.67 7.17
C LEU A 132 -7.25 -2.89 6.91
N GLU A 133 -7.74 -4.06 7.31
CA GLU A 133 -7.15 -5.34 6.90
C GLU A 133 -7.30 -5.49 5.39
N ASP A 134 -6.25 -5.97 4.73
CA ASP A 134 -6.27 -6.28 3.31
C ASP A 134 -7.38 -7.32 3.09
N ARG A 135 -8.41 -6.98 2.29
CA ARG A 135 -9.43 -7.96 1.91
C ARG A 135 -8.78 -9.03 1.04
N GLU A 136 -9.02 -10.31 1.33
CA GLU A 136 -8.59 -11.45 0.50
C GLU A 136 -9.01 -11.30 -0.98
N GLU A 137 -10.08 -10.53 -1.25
CA GLU A 137 -10.57 -10.17 -2.59
C GLU A 137 -9.52 -9.43 -3.46
N ASP A 138 -8.48 -8.85 -2.88
CA ASP A 138 -7.39 -8.18 -3.61
C ASP A 138 -6.22 -9.14 -3.95
N THR A 139 -6.31 -10.43 -3.58
CA THR A 139 -5.31 -11.44 -3.93
C THR A 139 -5.69 -12.21 -5.19
N GLY A 140 -4.70 -12.55 -6.00
CA GLY A 140 -4.90 -13.27 -7.24
C GLY A 140 -3.68 -14.09 -7.64
N ILE A 141 -3.80 -14.84 -8.73
CA ILE A 141 -2.70 -15.56 -9.36
C ILE A 141 -2.36 -14.87 -10.68
N ILE A 142 -1.07 -14.74 -10.94
CA ILE A 142 -0.49 -14.45 -12.26
C ILE A 142 0.03 -15.79 -12.78
N ASP A 143 -0.39 -16.20 -13.95
CA ASP A 143 0.08 -17.42 -14.62
C ASP A 143 0.21 -17.10 -16.10
N GLY A 144 1.43 -16.87 -16.58
CA GLY A 144 1.63 -16.34 -17.91
C GLY A 144 3.08 -16.06 -18.29
N ILE A 145 3.28 -15.65 -19.54
CA ILE A 145 4.58 -15.32 -20.10
C ILE A 145 4.91 -13.86 -19.81
N VAL A 146 6.12 -13.60 -19.32
CA VAL A 146 6.63 -12.24 -19.16
C VAL A 146 6.96 -11.66 -20.53
N GLU A 147 6.25 -10.62 -20.92
CA GLU A 147 6.36 -9.95 -22.22
C GLU A 147 7.45 -8.87 -22.19
N SER A 148 7.57 -8.15 -21.07
CA SER A 148 8.62 -7.17 -20.83
C SER A 148 8.98 -7.03 -19.35
N VAL A 149 10.15 -6.43 -19.09
CA VAL A 149 10.65 -6.21 -17.73
C VAL A 149 11.44 -4.90 -17.65
N SER A 150 11.18 -4.12 -16.61
CA SER A 150 11.97 -2.96 -16.22
C SER A 150 12.75 -3.26 -14.95
N PHE A 151 14.05 -3.52 -15.08
CA PHE A 151 14.94 -3.78 -13.94
C PHE A 151 15.17 -2.55 -13.05
N GLU A 152 15.04 -1.35 -13.60
CA GLU A 152 15.20 -0.10 -12.85
C GLU A 152 14.00 0.16 -11.94
N SER A 153 12.79 -0.07 -12.46
CA SER A 153 11.54 0.18 -11.72
C SER A 153 10.99 -1.06 -11.02
N ASN A 154 11.58 -2.24 -11.26
CA ASN A 154 11.11 -3.56 -10.81
C ASN A 154 9.66 -3.85 -11.24
N ILE A 155 9.40 -3.72 -12.54
CA ILE A 155 8.08 -3.97 -13.14
C ILE A 155 8.22 -5.11 -14.15
N ILE A 156 7.22 -5.99 -14.20
CA ILE A 156 7.05 -7.02 -15.23
C ILE A 156 5.71 -6.81 -15.94
N GLU A 157 5.64 -7.17 -17.21
CA GLU A 157 4.42 -7.18 -18.01
C GLU A 157 4.05 -8.63 -18.30
N VAL A 158 2.81 -9.00 -18.01
CA VAL A 158 2.25 -10.34 -18.25
C VAL A 158 0.82 -10.16 -18.73
N GLU A 159 0.49 -10.69 -19.91
CA GLU A 159 -0.86 -10.60 -20.52
C GLU A 159 -1.41 -9.16 -20.59
N ASP A 160 -0.64 -8.22 -21.14
CA ASP A 160 -0.98 -6.78 -21.20
C ASP A 160 -1.19 -6.07 -19.84
N GLU A 161 -0.89 -6.74 -18.70
CA GLU A 161 -0.96 -6.16 -17.36
C GLU A 161 0.44 -5.96 -16.75
N TYR A 162 0.61 -4.82 -16.07
CA TYR A 162 1.87 -4.47 -15.40
C TYR A 162 1.82 -4.81 -13.91
N PHE A 163 2.82 -5.54 -13.43
CA PHE A 163 2.97 -5.90 -12.03
C PHE A 163 4.30 -5.42 -11.46
N ASN A 164 4.24 -4.86 -10.26
CA ASN A 164 5.40 -4.60 -9.44
C ASN A 164 5.93 -5.92 -8.87
N ILE A 165 7.24 -6.10 -8.89
CA ILE A 165 7.88 -7.30 -8.35
C ILE A 165 9.03 -6.91 -7.41
N PRO A 166 9.10 -7.45 -6.19
CA PRO A 166 10.21 -7.19 -5.29
C PRO A 166 11.55 -7.56 -5.92
N LYS A 167 12.60 -6.75 -5.71
CA LYS A 167 13.92 -6.94 -6.35
C LYS A 167 14.48 -8.35 -6.14
N ASN A 168 14.32 -8.92 -4.95
CA ASN A 168 14.75 -10.29 -4.65
C ASN A 168 14.01 -11.34 -5.50
N MET A 169 12.72 -11.15 -5.74
CA MET A 169 11.89 -12.01 -6.59
C MET A 169 12.22 -11.80 -8.07
N LEU A 170 12.44 -10.55 -8.48
CA LEU A 170 12.88 -10.23 -9.82
C LEU A 170 14.22 -10.90 -10.16
N MET A 171 15.16 -10.92 -9.21
CA MET A 171 16.42 -11.64 -9.35
C MET A 171 16.25 -13.17 -9.32
N ALA A 172 15.19 -13.70 -8.70
CA ALA A 172 14.88 -15.13 -8.77
C ALA A 172 14.36 -15.51 -10.18
N VAL A 173 13.55 -14.65 -10.79
CA VAL A 173 13.09 -14.82 -12.18
C VAL A 173 14.22 -14.55 -13.18
N PHE A 174 15.00 -13.49 -12.99
CA PHE A 174 16.06 -13.09 -13.91
C PHE A 174 17.42 -12.99 -13.17
N PRO A 175 18.08 -14.13 -12.86
CA PRO A 175 19.32 -14.13 -12.08
C PRO A 175 20.48 -13.38 -12.75
N SER A 176 20.48 -13.35 -14.08
CA SER A 176 21.47 -12.61 -14.88
C SER A 176 21.22 -11.10 -14.93
N GLY A 177 20.09 -10.62 -14.41
CA GLY A 177 19.67 -9.22 -14.56
C GLY A 177 19.36 -8.84 -16.01
N GLN A 178 19.07 -9.83 -16.86
CA GLN A 178 18.70 -9.64 -18.26
C GLN A 178 17.38 -10.32 -18.55
N PHE A 179 16.60 -9.72 -19.46
CA PHE A 179 15.35 -10.31 -19.91
C PHE A 179 15.61 -11.55 -20.75
N VAL A 180 14.85 -12.62 -20.47
CA VAL A 180 14.87 -13.87 -21.23
C VAL A 180 13.48 -14.04 -21.84
N GLN A 181 13.40 -14.14 -23.17
CA GLN A 181 12.13 -14.36 -23.86
C GLN A 181 11.48 -15.69 -23.44
N ASN A 182 10.16 -15.77 -23.50
CA ASN A 182 9.37 -16.94 -23.12
C ASN A 182 9.55 -17.36 -21.65
N THR A 183 9.90 -16.41 -20.78
CA THR A 183 9.93 -16.67 -19.33
C THR A 183 8.50 -16.80 -18.83
N ASN A 184 8.08 -18.02 -18.52
CA ASN A 184 6.81 -18.27 -17.85
C ASN A 184 6.96 -18.05 -16.33
N ILE A 185 5.99 -17.38 -15.72
CA ILE A 185 5.89 -17.23 -14.28
C ILE A 185 4.51 -17.65 -13.79
N ARG A 186 4.52 -18.30 -12.62
CA ARG A 186 3.34 -18.47 -11.79
C ARG A 186 3.60 -17.80 -10.46
N ALA A 187 2.76 -16.85 -10.08
CA ALA A 187 3.00 -16.01 -8.93
C ALA A 187 1.70 -15.62 -8.22
N LYS A 188 1.74 -15.54 -6.90
CA LYS A 188 0.66 -14.89 -6.15
C LYS A 188 0.88 -13.39 -6.23
N ARG A 189 -0.22 -12.69 -6.51
CA ARG A 189 -0.27 -11.24 -6.46
C ARG A 189 -1.23 -10.75 -5.39
N ARG A 190 -0.97 -9.54 -4.93
CA ARG A 190 -1.91 -8.71 -4.19
C ARG A 190 -2.05 -7.39 -4.94
N ARG A 191 -3.21 -7.16 -5.56
CA ARG A 191 -3.43 -6.09 -6.55
C ARG A 191 -2.42 -6.21 -7.70
N GLU A 192 -1.63 -5.18 -7.94
CA GLU A 192 -0.60 -5.12 -8.99
C GLU A 192 0.79 -5.51 -8.44
N GLU A 193 0.89 -6.07 -7.22
CA GLU A 193 2.18 -6.44 -6.60
C GLU A 193 2.33 -7.96 -6.51
N VAL A 194 3.46 -8.49 -7.00
CA VAL A 194 3.88 -9.88 -6.81
C VAL A 194 4.33 -10.08 -5.36
N ILE A 195 3.70 -11.00 -4.65
CA ILE A 195 4.00 -11.29 -3.24
C ILE A 195 4.70 -12.64 -3.04
N GLU A 196 4.61 -13.54 -4.02
CA GLU A 196 5.24 -14.87 -3.99
C GLU A 196 5.39 -15.38 -5.42
N ILE A 197 6.54 -15.96 -5.76
CA ILE A 197 6.70 -16.72 -7.01
C ILE A 197 6.59 -18.20 -6.64
N GLU A 198 5.66 -18.90 -7.29
CA GLU A 198 5.56 -20.34 -7.19
C GLU A 198 6.60 -20.96 -8.13
N ASP A 199 7.40 -21.89 -7.63
CA ASP A 199 8.61 -22.40 -8.29
C ASP A 199 8.37 -22.90 -9.73
N ARG A 200 9.37 -22.65 -10.58
CA ARG A 200 9.38 -22.99 -12.01
C ARG A 200 9.25 -24.50 -12.24
N MET A 201 8.28 -24.94 -13.04
CA MET A 201 8.45 -26.17 -13.81
C MET A 201 9.46 -25.86 -14.92
N PHE A 202 10.72 -26.23 -14.71
CA PHE A 202 11.72 -26.23 -15.77
C PHE A 202 11.33 -27.30 -16.79
N ASP A 203 10.71 -26.92 -17.91
CA ASP A 203 10.73 -27.78 -19.10
C ASP A 203 12.17 -27.77 -19.64
N MET A 204 12.85 -28.88 -19.38
CA MET A 204 14.10 -29.24 -20.04
C MET A 204 13.85 -29.29 -21.55
N ASN A 205 14.32 -28.27 -22.28
CA ASN A 205 14.66 -28.47 -23.68
C ASN A 205 15.87 -29.41 -23.74
N VAL A 206 15.60 -30.71 -23.84
CA VAL A 206 16.59 -31.68 -24.31
C VAL A 206 16.76 -31.41 -25.80
N PHE A 207 17.84 -30.73 -26.17
CA PHE A 207 18.38 -30.84 -27.51
C PHE A 207 19.06 -32.21 -27.58
N GLU A 208 18.37 -33.19 -28.17
CA GLU A 208 19.02 -34.41 -28.67
C GLU A 208 19.75 -34.00 -29.96
N ASP A 209 21.05 -33.70 -29.85
CA ASP A 209 21.95 -33.77 -31.00
C ASP A 209 22.28 -35.25 -31.22
N ASP A 210 21.62 -35.87 -32.18
CA ASP A 210 21.98 -37.17 -32.75
C ASP A 210 23.31 -37.03 -33.51
N GLU A 211 24.43 -37.34 -32.86
CA GLU A 211 25.65 -37.75 -33.58
C GLU A 211 25.66 -39.28 -33.68
N GLU A 212 25.25 -39.78 -34.83
CA GLU A 212 25.40 -41.18 -35.25
C GLU A 212 26.90 -41.54 -35.32
N GLU A 213 27.39 -42.37 -34.40
CA GLU A 213 28.63 -43.13 -34.59
C GLU A 213 28.35 -44.30 -35.56
N GLU A 214 28.75 -44.14 -36.83
CA GLU A 214 28.82 -45.26 -37.77
C GLU A 214 29.99 -46.19 -37.42
N ASP A 215 29.62 -47.37 -36.94
CA ASP A 215 30.45 -48.51 -36.57
C ASP A 215 30.98 -49.22 -37.84
N VAL A 216 32.21 -48.91 -38.30
CA VAL A 216 32.84 -49.58 -39.45
C VAL A 216 33.57 -50.85 -39.00
N GLY A 217 32.79 -51.87 -38.59
CA GLY A 217 33.25 -53.23 -38.32
C GLY A 217 33.30 -54.10 -39.60
N GLY A 218 34.27 -53.86 -40.47
CA GLY A 218 34.49 -54.66 -41.69
C GLY A 218 35.39 -55.87 -41.47
N PHE A 219 34.80 -57.05 -41.22
CA PHE A 219 35.45 -58.35 -41.40
C PHE A 219 35.62 -58.66 -42.90
N SER A 220 36.82 -59.06 -43.33
CA SER A 220 37.00 -59.82 -44.58
C SER A 220 37.99 -60.96 -44.39
N PHE A 221 37.52 -62.18 -44.67
CA PHE A 221 38.32 -63.39 -44.85
C PHE A 221 39.02 -63.37 -46.20
N SER A 222 40.30 -63.74 -46.21
CA SER A 222 40.94 -64.59 -47.24
C SER A 222 42.31 -65.04 -46.74
#